data_AF-A0A1F4YBW9-F1
#
_entry.id   AF-A0A1F4YBW9-F1
#
_cell.length_a   1.000
_cell.length_b   1.000
_cell.length_c   1.000
_cell.angle_alpha   90.00
_cell.angle_beta   90.00
_cell.angle_gamma   90.00
#
_symmetry.space_group_name_H-M   'P 1'
#
loop_
_entity.id
_entity.type
_entity.pdbx_description
1 polymer ?
#
loop_
_entity_poly.entity_id
_entity_poly.type
_entity_poly.pdbx_seq_one_letter_code
_entity_poly.pdbx_strand_id
1 'polypeptide(L)'
;MEMKAISIRQPYASQIISGKKRFEYRSWRTHFRGKLMVCSTVLPKLDGLKSGMALGTVEVIDCRPRKAGGFAWGLENPRPLARPFRVKGKLGFYDIRHPSK
;
A
#
# COMPACT_ATOMS: atom_id res chain seq x y z
N MET A 1 15.31 -6.19 8.93
CA MET A 1 13.99 -6.41 9.56
C MET A 1 12.95 -6.52 8.47
N GLU A 2 12.08 -7.52 8.55
CA GLU A 2 10.97 -7.69 7.61
C GLU A 2 9.82 -6.73 7.95
N MET A 3 9.18 -6.15 6.93
CA MET A 3 8.05 -5.24 7.08
C MET A 3 6.85 -5.78 6.30
N LYS A 4 5.66 -5.61 6.87
CA LYS A 4 4.42 -5.95 6.17
C LYS A 4 4.19 -5.03 4.97
N ALA A 5 3.71 -5.59 3.88
CA ALA A 5 3.46 -4.91 2.63
C ALA A 5 2.10 -5.28 2.04
N ILE A 6 1.57 -4.38 1.21
CA ILE A 6 0.35 -4.61 0.42
C ILE A 6 0.56 -4.13 -1.02
N SER A 7 0.06 -4.92 -1.97
CA SER A 7 0.03 -4.55 -3.39
C SER A 7 -1.30 -3.85 -3.72
N ILE A 8 -1.22 -2.64 -4.28
CA ILE A 8 -2.34 -1.77 -4.63
C ILE A 8 -2.23 -1.40 -6.11
N ARG A 9 -3.36 -1.37 -6.82
CA ARG A 9 -3.40 -0.96 -8.23
C ARG A 9 -3.13 0.53 -8.39
N GLN A 10 -2.45 0.89 -9.47
CA GLN A 10 -2.40 2.30 -9.88
C GLN A 10 -3.78 2.77 -10.39
N PRO A 11 -4.13 4.05 -10.20
CA PRO A 11 -3.30 5.14 -9.62
C PRO A 11 -3.34 5.21 -8.08
N TYR A 12 -4.10 4.34 -7.41
CA TYR A 12 -4.38 4.44 -5.98
C TYR A 12 -3.13 4.31 -5.12
N ALA A 13 -2.17 3.45 -5.49
CA ALA A 13 -0.90 3.33 -4.77
C ALA A 13 -0.15 4.67 -4.71
N SER A 14 -0.03 5.38 -5.83
CA SER A 14 0.57 6.71 -5.90
C SER A 14 -0.26 7.78 -5.18
N GLN A 15 -1.59 7.71 -5.25
CA GLN A 15 -2.46 8.64 -4.51
C GLN A 15 -2.34 8.48 -3.00
N ILE A 16 -2.16 7.25 -2.51
CA ILE A 16 -1.92 6.97 -1.09
C ILE A 16 -0.58 7.56 -0.65
N ILE A 17 0.50 7.27 -1.40
CA ILE A 17 1.84 7.74 -1.05
C ILE A 17 2.02 9.25 -1.20
N SER A 18 1.25 9.91 -2.07
CA SER A 18 1.19 11.38 -2.15
C SER A 18 0.23 12.02 -1.14
N GLY A 19 -0.45 11.24 -0.29
CA GLY A 19 -1.41 11.73 0.70
C GLY A 19 -2.78 12.14 0.14
N LYS A 20 -3.00 12.06 -1.17
CA LYS A 20 -4.29 12.39 -1.81
C LYS A 20 -5.41 11.41 -1.44
N LYS A 21 -5.07 10.14 -1.16
CA LYS A 21 -6.02 9.09 -0.78
C LYS A 21 -5.67 8.54 0.61
N ARG A 22 -6.56 8.76 1.58
CA ARG A 22 -6.39 8.36 2.98
C ARG A 22 -7.03 7.04 3.37
N PHE A 23 -7.75 6.39 2.45
CA PHE A 23 -8.42 5.12 2.73
C PHE A 23 -8.09 4.09 1.66
N GLU A 24 -7.70 2.89 2.08
CA GLU A 24 -7.63 1.72 1.21
C GLU A 24 -8.87 0.86 1.39
N TYR A 25 -9.43 0.35 0.30
CA TYR A 25 -10.66 -0.44 0.31
C TYR A 25 -10.40 -1.89 -0.02
N ARG A 26 -10.86 -2.80 0.84
CA ARG A 26 -10.68 -4.25 0.67
C ARG A 26 -11.95 -5.01 1.02
N SER A 27 -12.12 -6.18 0.43
CA SER A 27 -13.23 -7.09 0.76
C SER A 27 -13.07 -7.75 2.14
N TRP A 28 -11.88 -7.68 2.73
CA TRP A 28 -11.54 -8.36 3.98
C TRP A 28 -11.10 -7.38 5.08
N ARG A 29 -11.36 -7.77 6.32
CA ARG A 29 -11.04 -7.01 7.53
C ARG A 29 -9.59 -7.22 7.92
N THR A 30 -8.93 -6.18 8.43
CA THR A 30 -7.62 -6.32 9.05
C THR A 30 -7.59 -5.82 10.50
N HIS A 31 -6.96 -6.61 11.37
CA HIS A 31 -6.60 -6.22 12.73
C HIS A 31 -5.21 -5.59 12.81
N PHE A 32 -4.45 -5.62 11.73
CA PHE A 32 -3.12 -5.03 11.69
C PHE A 32 -3.19 -3.51 11.88
N ARG A 33 -2.30 -2.98 12.73
CA ARG A 33 -2.08 -1.55 12.95
C ARG A 33 -0.58 -1.28 12.93
N GLY A 34 -0.21 -0.10 12.43
CA GLY A 34 1.18 0.32 12.30
C GLY A 34 1.69 0.35 10.87
N LYS A 35 3.02 0.36 10.72
CA LYS A 35 3.70 0.70 9.47
C LYS A 35 3.53 -0.37 8.40
N LEU A 36 3.12 0.05 7.21
CA LEU A 36 2.83 -0.79 6.06
C LEU A 36 3.55 -0.25 4.82
N MET A 37 4.27 -1.12 4.11
CA MET A 37 4.84 -0.81 2.80
C MET A 37 3.76 -0.85 1.72
N VAL A 38 3.58 0.23 0.97
CA VAL A 38 2.69 0.29 -0.19
C VAL A 38 3.48 -0.03 -1.45
N CYS A 39 3.00 -1.03 -2.17
CA CYS A 39 3.56 -1.46 -3.44
C CYS A 39 2.53 -1.25 -4.56
N SER A 40 2.96 -0.81 -5.74
CA SER A 40 2.13 -0.84 -6.93
C SER A 40 2.13 -2.22 -7.57
N THR A 41 0.96 -2.69 -7.99
CA THR A 41 0.87 -3.89 -8.86
C THR A 41 1.51 -3.62 -10.21
N VAL A 42 1.83 -4.68 -10.96
CA VAL A 42 2.44 -4.57 -12.30
C VAL A 42 1.47 -3.95 -13.31
N LEU A 43 0.18 -4.24 -13.16
CA LEU A 43 -0.90 -3.70 -13.99
C LEU A 43 -1.94 -2.97 -13.14
N PRO A 44 -2.64 -1.96 -13.69
CA PRO A 44 -2.40 -1.36 -15.02
C PRO A 44 -1.10 -0.56 -15.06
N LYS A 45 -0.49 -0.46 -16.26
CA LYS A 45 0.58 0.51 -16.51
C LYS A 45 -0.07 1.83 -16.90
N LEU A 46 0.17 2.87 -16.12
CA LEU A 46 -0.34 4.22 -16.39
C LEU A 46 0.86 5.13 -16.64
N ASP A 47 0.74 6.02 -17.61
CA ASP A 47 1.82 6.92 -17.99
C ASP A 47 2.27 7.79 -16.80
N GLY A 48 3.58 7.93 -16.65
CA GLY A 48 4.20 8.63 -15.53
C GLY A 48 4.16 7.89 -14.18
N LEU A 49 3.52 6.73 -14.06
CA LEU A 49 3.42 5.98 -12.81
C LEU A 49 4.23 4.69 -12.80
N LYS A 50 5.02 4.52 -11.73
CA LYS A 50 5.83 3.33 -11.49
C LYS A 50 4.95 2.15 -11.07
N SER A 51 4.99 1.06 -11.82
CA SER A 51 4.22 -0.18 -11.58
C SER A 51 5.14 -1.34 -11.22
N GLY A 52 4.69 -2.26 -10.35
CA GLY A 52 5.51 -3.37 -9.85
C GLY A 52 6.60 -2.97 -8.87
N MET A 53 6.38 -1.88 -8.12
CA MET A 53 7.41 -1.25 -7.28
C MET A 53 6.91 -1.02 -5.85
N ALA A 54 7.79 -1.16 -4.86
CA ALA A 54 7.59 -0.55 -3.54
C ALA A 54 7.75 0.97 -3.68
N LEU A 55 6.76 1.72 -3.20
CA LEU A 55 6.68 3.17 -3.41
C LEU A 55 6.96 3.98 -2.14
N GLY A 56 6.60 3.47 -0.97
CA GLY A 56 6.57 4.24 0.27
C GLY A 56 5.91 3.48 1.41
N THR A 57 5.97 4.04 2.60
CA THR A 57 5.25 3.51 3.77
C THR A 57 4.10 4.40 4.17
N VAL A 58 3.08 3.81 4.76
CA VAL A 58 1.99 4.49 5.49
C VAL A 58 1.82 3.81 6.85
N GLU A 59 0.98 4.39 7.72
CA GLU A 59 0.52 3.74 8.94
C GLU A 59 -0.96 3.38 8.83
N VAL A 60 -1.30 2.12 9.12
CA VAL A 60 -2.69 1.66 9.23
C VAL A 60 -3.19 1.98 10.64
N ILE A 61 -4.13 2.92 10.73
CA ILE A 61 -4.65 3.40 12.02
C ILE A 61 -6.03 2.82 12.36
N ASP A 62 -6.83 2.45 11.35
CA ASP A 62 -8.17 1.90 11.55
C ASP A 62 -8.59 0.97 10.40
N CYS A 63 -9.60 0.14 10.63
CA CYS A 63 -10.28 -0.68 9.65
C CYS A 63 -11.77 -0.80 10.03
N ARG A 64 -12.62 -0.09 9.29
CA ARG A 64 -14.07 -0.01 9.56
C ARG A 64 -14.91 -0.58 8.40
N PRO A 65 -16.07 -1.22 8.68
CA PRO A 65 -16.98 -1.68 7.64
C PRO A 65 -17.53 -0.50 6.84
N ARG A 66 -17.84 -0.73 5.57
CA ARG A 66 -18.48 0.25 4.68
C ARG A 66 -19.93 -0.13 4.40
N LYS A 67 -20.80 0.88 4.21
CA LYS A 67 -22.20 0.67 3.78
C LYS A 67 -22.31 -0.10 2.46
N ALA A 68 -21.39 0.14 1.53
CA ALA A 68 -21.34 -0.54 0.24
C ALA A 68 -20.69 -1.94 0.28
N GLY A 69 -20.50 -2.52 1.47
CA GLY A 69 -19.76 -3.76 1.67
C GLY A 69 -18.24 -3.56 1.73
N GLY A 70 -17.57 -4.56 2.29
CA GLY A 70 -16.12 -4.54 2.55
C GLY A 70 -15.70 -3.56 3.65
N PHE A 71 -14.42 -3.25 3.66
CA PHE A 71 -13.76 -2.48 4.73
C PHE A 71 -12.96 -1.31 4.16
N ALA A 72 -12.95 -0.21 4.92
CA ALA A 72 -12.09 0.94 4.71
C ALA A 72 -10.97 0.93 5.74
N TRP A 73 -9.74 0.82 5.28
CA TRP A 73 -8.55 0.92 6.10
C TRP A 73 -8.09 2.37 6.12
N GLY A 74 -8.07 2.98 7.30
CA GLY A 74 -7.56 4.34 7.50
C GLY A 74 -6.05 4.35 7.43
N LEU A 75 -5.50 5.21 6.56
CA LEU A 75 -4.07 5.34 6.30
C LEU A 75 -3.60 6.76 6.64
N GLU A 76 -2.52 6.85 7.39
CA GLU A 76 -1.88 8.10 7.77
C GLU A 76 -0.36 8.07 7.56
N ASN A 77 0.28 9.21 7.78
CA ASN A 77 1.74 9.38 7.75
C ASN A 77 2.39 8.80 6.48
N PRO A 78 1.93 9.17 5.26
CA PRO A 78 2.56 8.70 4.03
C PRO A 78 4.00 9.21 3.91
N ARG A 79 4.92 8.27 3.68
CA ARG A 79 6.36 8.54 3.50
C ARG A 79 6.83 7.88 2.20
N PRO A 80 6.97 8.64 1.11
CA PRO A 80 7.53 8.14 -0.14
C PRO A 80 8.97 7.65 0.06
N LEU A 81 9.35 6.58 -0.64
CA LEU A 81 10.74 6.17 -0.74
C LEU A 81 11.48 7.13 -1.69
N ALA A 82 12.66 7.58 -1.28
CA ALA A 82 13.56 8.34 -2.16
C ALA A 82 13.89 7.55 -3.45
N ARG A 83 14.03 6.23 -3.33
CA ARG A 83 14.25 5.31 -4.45
C ARG A 83 13.29 4.11 -4.37
N PRO A 84 12.20 4.12 -5.16
CA PRO A 84 11.35 2.95 -5.35
C PRO A 84 12.15 1.75 -5.89
N PHE A 85 11.82 0.54 -5.45
CA PHE A 85 12.49 -0.70 -5.89
C PHE A 85 11.49 -1.76 -6.35
N ARG A 86 11.93 -2.67 -7.22
CA ARG A 86 11.07 -3.71 -7.79
C ARG A 86 10.63 -4.71 -6.73
N VAL A 87 9.38 -5.15 -6.81
CA VAL A 87 8.81 -6.15 -5.90
C VAL A 87 7.96 -7.16 -6.64
N LYS A 88 7.97 -8.41 -6.18
CA LYS A 88 6.98 -9.41 -6.57
C LYS A 88 5.79 -9.30 -5.64
N GLY A 89 4.75 -8.61 -6.08
CA GLY A 89 3.50 -8.47 -5.32
C GLY A 89 2.84 -9.82 -5.02
N LYS A 90 2.02 -9.86 -3.97
CA LYS A 90 1.24 -11.04 -3.56
C LYS A 90 -0.19 -10.63 -3.20
N LEU A 91 -1.11 -11.60 -3.22
CA LEU A 91 -2.44 -11.41 -2.66
C LEU A 91 -2.36 -11.33 -1.13
N GLY A 92 -3.19 -10.48 -0.54
CA GLY A 92 -3.17 -10.23 0.90
C GLY A 92 -1.89 -9.52 1.36
N PHE A 93 -1.64 -9.56 2.66
CA PHE A 93 -0.37 -9.08 3.20
C PHE A 93 0.76 -10.04 2.88
N TYR A 94 1.95 -9.47 2.74
CA TYR A 94 3.18 -10.22 2.63
C TYR A 94 4.33 -9.46 3.28
N ASP A 95 5.38 -10.17 3.64
CA ASP A 95 6.55 -9.55 4.23
C ASP A 95 7.57 -9.20 3.15
N ILE A 96 8.24 -8.06 3.36
CA ILE A 96 9.25 -7.54 2.46
C ILE A 96 10.48 -7.08 3.23
N ARG A 97 11.66 -7.30 2.63
CA ARG A 97 12.93 -6.77 3.11
C ARG A 97 13.26 -5.49 2.33
N HIS A 98 13.56 -4.41 3.04
CA HIS A 98 14.02 -3.18 2.40
C HIS A 98 15.46 -3.41 1.90
N PRO A 99 15.80 -3.14 0.62
CA PRO A 99 17.10 -3.52 0.05
C PRO A 99 18.32 -2.91 0.74
N SER A 100 18.14 -1.83 1.51
CA SER A 100 19.22 -1.13 2.22
C SER A 100 19.40 -1.56 3.68
N LYS A 101 18.78 -2.67 4.12
CA LYS A 101 18.93 -3.23 5.46
C LYS A 101 18.86 -4.76 5.45
#